data_AF-A0A918PE91-F1
#
_entry.id   AF-A0A918PE91-F1
#
_cell.length_a   1.000
_cell.length_b   1.000
_cell.length_c   1.000
_cell.angle_alpha   90.00
_cell.angle_beta   90.00
_cell.angle_gamma   90.00
#
_symmetry.space_group_name_H-M   'P 1'
#
loop_
_entity.id
_entity.type
_entity.pdbx_description
1 polymer ?
#
loop_
_entity_poly.entity_id
_entity_poly.type
_entity_poly.pdbx_seq_one_letter_code
_entity_poly.pdbx_strand_id
1 'polypeptide(L)' 'MTVQLTELATDWTGQTYEERLHLCAETLFFHGLLKDRTYHHATAQIRARADIQRNHRARLLRMETRNG' A
#
# COMPACT_ATOMS: atom_id res chain seq x y z
N MET A 1 13.92 -6.03 1.08
CA MET A 1 13.49 -4.70 1.56
C MET A 1 11.97 -4.70 1.67
N THR A 2 11.43 -4.36 2.84
CA THR A 2 9.98 -4.25 3.05
C THR A 2 9.58 -2.83 2.69
N VAL A 3 9.01 -2.61 1.50
CA VAL A 3 8.49 -1.30 1.09
C VAL A 3 7.39 -0.84 2.06
N GLN A 4 7.49 0.40 2.52
CA GLN A 4 6.45 1.07 3.29
C GLN A 4 5.42 1.63 2.34
N LEU A 5 4.23 1.03 2.32
CA LEU A 5 3.17 1.33 1.38
C LEU A 5 2.59 2.73 1.60
N THR A 6 2.66 3.25 2.83
CA THR A 6 2.18 4.59 3.19
C THR A 6 3.19 5.71 2.91
N GLU A 7 4.42 5.37 2.50
CA GLU A 7 5.43 6.37 2.15
C GLU A 7 5.28 6.80 0.70
N LEU A 8 5.73 8.02 0.40
CA LEU A 8 5.79 8.54 -0.96
C LEU A 8 6.76 7.68 -1.79
N ALA A 9 6.31 7.31 -2.98
CA ALA A 9 7.12 6.62 -3.95
C ALA A 9 8.21 7.57 -4.47
N THR A 10 9.46 7.09 -4.48
CA THR A 10 10.62 7.90 -4.90
C THR A 10 10.67 8.18 -6.40
N ASP A 11 9.96 7.37 -7.19
CA ASP A 11 9.94 7.41 -8.65
C ASP A 11 8.67 8.03 -9.22
N TRP A 12 7.67 8.36 -8.39
CA TRP A 12 6.36 8.84 -8.80
C TRP A 12 5.97 10.10 -8.02
N THR A 13 5.48 11.12 -8.72
CA THR A 13 5.20 12.42 -8.10
C THR A 13 3.92 12.37 -7.26
N GLY A 14 4.05 12.64 -5.96
CA GLY A 14 2.92 12.88 -5.05
C GLY A 14 2.07 11.67 -4.71
N GLN A 15 2.51 10.45 -5.07
CA GLN A 15 1.79 9.22 -4.79
C GLN A 15 2.57 8.35 -3.82
N THR A 16 1.84 7.67 -2.96
CA THR A 16 2.36 6.62 -2.09
C THR A 16 2.64 5.34 -2.86
N TYR A 17 3.47 4.46 -2.30
CA TYR A 17 3.69 3.12 -2.88
C TYR A 17 2.39 2.30 -2.97
N GLU A 18 1.43 2.49 -2.05
CA GLU A 18 0.11 1.88 -2.11
C GLU A 18 -0.70 2.32 -3.33
N GLU A 19 -0.83 3.62 -3.54
CA GLU A 19 -1.56 4.20 -4.68
C GLU A 19 -0.97 3.76 -6.01
N ARG A 20 0.37 3.76 -6.09
CA ARG A 20 1.08 3.26 -7.26
C ARG A 20 0.78 1.79 -7.53
N LEU A 21 0.85 0.93 -6.52
CA LEU A 21 0.56 -0.50 -6.70
C LEU A 21 -0.88 -0.74 -7.13
N HIS A 22 -1.84 0.04 -6.61
CA HIS A 22 -3.21 0.02 -7.08
C HIS A 22 -3.31 0.41 -8.55
N LEU A 23 -2.68 1.51 -8.97
CA LEU A 23 -2.72 1.98 -10.36
C LEU A 23 -2.07 0.98 -11.32
N CYS A 24 -0.96 0.34 -10.92
CA CYS A 24 -0.35 -0.74 -11.69
C CYS A 24 -1.29 -1.96 -11.82
N ALA A 25 -1.93 -2.39 -10.73
CA ALA A 25 -2.85 -3.52 -10.76
C ALA A 25 -4.08 -3.23 -11.65
N GLU A 26 -4.63 -2.02 -11.57
CA GLU A 26 -5.74 -1.56 -12.40
C GLU A 26 -5.35 -1.50 -13.87
N THR A 27 -4.18 -0.94 -14.19
CA THR A 27 -3.66 -0.88 -15.56
C THR A 27 -3.50 -2.28 -16.17
N LEU A 28 -2.89 -3.21 -15.43
CA LEU A 28 -2.72 -4.60 -15.89
C LEU A 28 -4.06 -5.31 -16.09
N PHE A 29 -5.04 -5.07 -15.21
CA PHE A 29 -6.38 -5.62 -15.37
C PHE A 29 -7.09 -5.05 -16.59
N PHE A 30 -7.07 -3.72 -16.76
CA PHE A 30 -7.70 -3.04 -17.89
C PHE A 30 -7.15 -3.50 -19.25
N HIS A 31 -5.83 -3.72 -19.34
CA HIS A 31 -5.20 -4.24 -20.56
C HIS A 31 -5.32 -5.77 -20.74
N GLY A 32 -6.07 -6.46 -19.88
CA GLY A 32 -6.26 -7.92 -19.96
C GLY A 32 -5.02 -8.74 -19.60
N LEU A 33 -4.00 -8.12 -19.01
CA LEU A 33 -2.76 -8.76 -18.57
C LEU A 33 -2.91 -9.40 -17.19
N LEU A 34 -3.97 -9.06 -16.45
CA LEU A 34 -4.33 -9.64 -15.16
C LEU A 34 -5.75 -10.18 -15.21
N LYS A 35 -5.98 -11.39 -14.68
CA LYS A 35 -7.32 -11.97 -14.55
C LYS A 35 -8.06 -11.32 -13.37
N ASP A 36 -9.38 -11.21 -13.49
CA ASP A 36 -10.28 -10.63 -12.49
C ASP A 36 -10.03 -11.13 -11.06
N ARG A 37 -10.05 -12.46 -10.86
CA ARG A 37 -9.75 -13.06 -9.55
C ARG A 37 -8.39 -12.64 -8.99
N THR A 38 -7.37 -12.58 -9.84
CA THR A 38 -6.02 -12.19 -9.43
C THR A 38 -5.95 -10.70 -9.09
N TYR A 39 -6.64 -9.86 -9.86
CA TYR A 39 -6.75 -8.42 -9.58
C TYR A 39 -7.40 -8.16 -8.21
N HIS A 40 -8.56 -8.76 -7.94
CA HIS A 40 -9.24 -8.60 -6.65
C HIS A 40 -8.41 -9.12 -5.47
N HIS A 41 -7.75 -10.25 -5.65
CA HIS A 41 -6.87 -10.79 -4.62
C HIS A 41 -5.65 -9.89 -4.37
N ALA A 42 -4.97 -9.42 -5.41
CA ALA A 42 -3.81 -8.54 -5.29
C ALA A 42 -4.17 -7.20 -4.62
N THR A 43 -5.27 -6.58 -5.03
CA THR A 43 -5.74 -5.32 -4.44
C THR A 43 -6.13 -5.48 -2.97
N ALA A 44 -6.77 -6.60 -2.59
CA ALA A 44 -7.06 -6.91 -1.20
C ALA A 44 -5.77 -7.06 -0.35
N GLN A 45 -4.76 -7.74 -0.89
CA GLN A 45 -3.47 -7.92 -0.20
C GLN A 45 -2.71 -6.61 -0.02
N ILE A 46 -2.71 -5.73 -1.04
CA ILE A 46 -2.10 -4.39 -0.96
C ILE A 46 -2.73 -3.61 0.19
N ARG A 47 -4.06 -3.54 0.25
CA ARG A 47 -4.81 -2.84 1.31
C ARG A 47 -4.51 -3.42 2.69
N ALA A 48 -4.61 -4.75 2.83
CA ALA A 48 -4.37 -5.41 4.12
C ALA A 48 -2.95 -5.11 4.65
N ARG A 49 -1.94 -5.09 3.77
CA ARG A 49 -0.58 -4.75 4.17
C ARG A 49 -0.44 -3.28 4.54
N ALA A 50 -1.07 -2.36 3.81
CA ALA A 50 -1.06 -0.95 4.14
C ALA A 50 -1.73 -0.70 5.50
N ASP A 51 -2.84 -1.37 5.79
CA ASP A 51 -3.53 -1.28 7.08
C ASP A 51 -2.67 -1.78 8.25
N ILE A 52 -1.96 -2.89 8.07
CA ILE A 52 -1.01 -3.38 9.07
C ILE A 52 0.06 -2.32 9.35
N GLN A 53 0.60 -1.67 8.33
CA GLN A 53 1.62 -0.63 8.48
C GLN A 53 1.07 0.64 9.15
N ARG A 54 -0.13 1.10 8.77
CA ARG A 54 -0.83 2.22 9.42
C ARG A 54 -1.06 1.94 10.91
N ASN A 55 -1.56 0.74 11.24
CA ASN A 55 -1.81 0.33 12.62
C ASN A 55 -0.53 0.24 13.44
N HIS A 56 0.54 -0.29 12.85
CA HIS A 56 1.86 -0.34 13.49
C HIS A 56 2.37 1.08 13.79
N ARG A 57 2.32 1.99 12.81
CA ARG A 57 2.72 3.39 12.99
C ARG A 57 1.88 4.10 14.04
N ALA A 58 0.57 3.92 14.03
CA ALA A 58 -0.33 4.48 15.03
C ALA A 58 0.00 3.97 16.45
N ARG A 59 0.39 2.70 16.58
CA ARG A 59 0.82 2.12 17.86
C ARG A 59 2.13 2.73 18.35
N LEU A 60 3.12 2.93 17.47
CA LEU A 60 4.38 3.57 17.82
C LEU A 60 4.17 5.01 18.30
N LEU A 61 3.40 5.80 17.56
CA LEU A 61 3.08 7.19 17.93
C LEU A 61 2.41 7.27 19.31
N ARG A 62 1.46 6.37 19.60
CA ARG A 62 0.81 6.31 20.92
C ARG A 62 1.79 6.02 22.05
N MET A 63 2.79 5.17 21.82
CA MET A 63 3.82 4.85 22.81
C MET A 63 4.77 6.03 23.04
N GLU A 64 5.16 6.75 21.98
CA GLU A 64 5.99 7.96 22.08
C GLU A 64 5.29 9.06 22.89
N THR A 65 4.01 9.34 22.61
CA THR A 65 3.22 10.32 23.41
C THR A 65 2.99 9.90 24.87
N ARG A 66 3.19 8.63 25.22
CA ARG A 66 3.05 8.16 26.61
C ARG A 66 4.35 8.23 27.40
N ASN A 67 5.49 8.30 26.71
CA ASN A 67 6.83 8.30 27.29
C ASN A 67 7.50 9.68 27.31
N GLY A 68 6.86 10.70 26.71
CA GLY A 68 7.25 12.12 26.80
C GLY A 68 6.32 12.86 27.76
#